data_AF-A0A8H5TQV4-F1
#
_entry.id   AF-A0A8H5TQV4-F1
#
_cell.length_a   1.000
_cell.length_b   1.000
_cell.length_c   1.000
_cell.angle_alpha   90.00
_cell.angle_beta   90.00
_cell.angle_gamma   90.00
#
_symmetry.space_group_name_H-M   'P 1'
#
loop_
_entity.id
_entity.type
_entity.pdbx_description
1 polymer ?
#
loop_
_entity_poly.entity_id
_entity_poly.type
_entity_poly.pdbx_seq_one_letter_code
_entity_poly.pdbx_strand_id
1 'polypeptide(L)'
;MVEPVEGHFDFSEIDRIILDARNAELKLILLWFGTWKNGMSNYVPSWVKLAPDRFPRVWLQDTSNHLKATEIITPLCAASAEADAKAFATLMKHLRQIDEMHSTVILVQPENECGILGDSRERSEIAELAYAQPVPEDLVTFLEQDWDNLHPHLKSHFEMPRRLPPGGDGQFTWAETFGEGPYTDELFMAYHYAKFVDIVATAGKKEYPLPMFCNFWQNYNGEGSDNDFPVLAGFGGMPGDYPSGGGTSNVLDIWMRFATAIDFISPDVYLNDYIHICETYRHRNQPLFIPEQRRDEYGARRLWKAIGSYHAIGACPFGVDSLPEGETCAYTRHFELLSYVSDLVLEAQQRPGAIVGFFFDEIIEDNMQSEDENTVISMGGYRDN
;
A
#
# COMPACT_ATOMS: atom_id res chain seq x y z
N MET A 1 -15.15 -11.08 12.31
CA MET A 1 -15.96 -10.86 11.08
C MET A 1 -17.12 -9.96 11.48
N VAL A 2 -17.29 -8.81 10.81
CA VAL A 2 -18.29 -7.80 11.23
C VAL A 2 -19.67 -7.99 10.62
N GLU A 3 -19.80 -8.68 9.48
CA GLU A 3 -21.08 -8.92 8.79
C GLU A 3 -21.18 -10.39 8.33
N PRO A 4 -21.31 -11.34 9.28
CA PRO A 4 -21.33 -12.77 8.94
C PRO A 4 -22.53 -13.18 8.07
N VAL A 5 -23.65 -12.46 8.19
CA VAL A 5 -24.86 -12.61 7.37
C VAL A 5 -25.17 -11.24 6.78
N GLU A 6 -25.52 -11.18 5.49
CA GLU A 6 -25.80 -9.91 4.80
C GLU A 6 -26.84 -9.07 5.57
N GLY A 7 -26.50 -7.83 5.87
CA GLY A 7 -27.28 -6.88 6.64
C GLY A 7 -27.29 -7.07 8.16
N HIS A 8 -26.59 -8.08 8.70
CA HIS A 8 -26.54 -8.38 10.14
C HIS A 8 -25.12 -8.18 10.65
N PHE A 9 -24.92 -7.06 11.35
CA PHE A 9 -23.62 -6.66 11.85
C PHE A 9 -23.39 -7.11 13.29
N ASP A 10 -22.16 -7.53 13.58
CA ASP A 10 -21.67 -7.84 14.92
C ASP A 10 -20.35 -7.12 15.17
N PHE A 11 -20.35 -6.19 16.12
CA PHE A 11 -19.19 -5.39 16.50
C PHE A 11 -18.64 -5.74 17.88
N SER A 12 -19.12 -6.82 18.53
CA SER A 12 -18.74 -7.13 19.92
C SER A 12 -17.24 -7.26 20.15
N GLU A 13 -16.53 -7.89 19.21
CA GLU A 13 -15.07 -8.06 19.28
C GLU A 13 -14.33 -6.73 19.06
N ILE A 14 -14.83 -5.87 18.16
CA ILE A 14 -14.24 -4.55 17.91
C ILE A 14 -14.39 -3.66 19.14
N ASP A 15 -15.57 -3.68 19.76
CA ASP A 15 -15.84 -2.93 21.01
C ASP A 15 -14.88 -3.35 22.11
N ARG A 16 -14.69 -4.66 22.27
CA ARG A 16 -13.76 -5.20 23.26
C ARG A 16 -12.33 -4.76 23.00
N ILE A 17 -11.85 -4.86 21.75
CA ILE A 17 -10.49 -4.44 21.38
C ILE A 17 -10.28 -2.94 21.67
N ILE A 18 -11.24 -2.09 21.33
CA ILE A 18 -11.15 -0.64 21.58
C ILE A 18 -11.13 -0.34 23.07
N LEU A 19 -11.99 -0.99 23.86
CA LEU A 19 -12.03 -0.80 25.31
C LEU A 19 -10.75 -1.30 25.98
N ASP A 20 -10.23 -2.46 25.57
CA ASP A 20 -8.99 -3.03 26.11
C ASP A 20 -7.78 -2.13 25.76
N ALA A 21 -7.68 -1.65 24.52
CA ALA A 21 -6.64 -0.70 24.12
C ALA A 21 -6.72 0.61 24.90
N ARG A 22 -7.94 1.13 25.10
CA ARG A 22 -8.16 2.35 25.89
C ARG A 22 -7.73 2.18 27.36
N ASN A 23 -8.06 1.04 27.98
CA ASN A 23 -7.64 0.73 29.34
C ASN A 23 -6.13 0.55 29.46
N ALA A 24 -5.47 0.12 28.39
CA ALA A 24 -4.01 0.00 28.29
C ALA A 24 -3.31 1.29 27.83
N GLU A 25 -4.05 2.40 27.68
CA GLU A 25 -3.53 3.70 27.19
C GLU A 25 -2.88 3.62 25.78
N LEU A 26 -3.30 2.63 24.98
CA LEU A 26 -2.85 2.45 23.61
C LEU A 26 -3.77 3.14 22.61
N LYS A 27 -3.18 3.52 21.47
CA LYS A 27 -3.91 3.91 20.27
C LYS A 27 -3.99 2.75 19.29
N LEU A 28 -5.01 2.77 18.44
CA LEU A 28 -5.28 1.72 17.46
C LEU A 28 -5.23 2.26 16.03
N ILE A 29 -4.66 1.44 15.16
CA ILE A 29 -4.85 1.50 13.72
C ILE A 29 -5.67 0.27 13.36
N LEU A 30 -6.84 0.45 12.76
CA LEU A 30 -7.70 -0.67 12.37
C LEU A 30 -7.44 -1.05 10.91
N LEU A 31 -7.26 -2.35 10.65
CA LEU A 31 -7.08 -2.90 9.31
C LEU A 31 -8.40 -3.48 8.81
N TRP A 32 -8.95 -2.91 7.73
CA TRP A 32 -10.16 -3.39 7.09
C TRP A 32 -9.81 -4.46 6.05
N PHE A 33 -9.90 -5.73 6.44
CA PHE A 33 -9.78 -6.83 5.48
C PHE A 33 -11.15 -7.08 4.82
N GLY A 34 -11.48 -6.23 3.85
CA GLY A 34 -12.69 -6.29 3.04
C GLY A 34 -12.54 -7.25 1.86
N THR A 35 -12.68 -6.70 0.66
CA THR A 35 -12.59 -7.43 -0.60
C THR A 35 -11.20 -8.04 -0.83
N TRP A 36 -10.11 -7.40 -0.40
CA TRP A 36 -8.76 -7.91 -0.60
C TRP A 36 -7.87 -7.91 0.66
N LYS A 37 -7.16 -9.03 0.81
CA LYS A 37 -6.06 -9.24 1.75
C LYS A 37 -4.97 -10.06 1.04
N ASN A 38 -3.80 -9.47 0.81
CA ASN A 38 -2.65 -10.10 0.12
C ASN A 38 -3.03 -10.59 -1.28
N GLY A 39 -3.70 -9.73 -2.04
CA GLY A 39 -4.24 -10.05 -3.37
C GLY A 39 -5.33 -11.12 -3.39
N MET A 40 -5.89 -11.51 -2.23
CA MET A 40 -6.89 -12.57 -2.11
C MET A 40 -8.18 -12.09 -1.44
N SER A 41 -9.33 -12.66 -1.84
CA SER A 41 -10.63 -12.35 -1.22
C SER A 41 -11.03 -13.34 -0.12
N ASN A 42 -10.07 -13.69 0.74
CA ASN A 42 -10.28 -14.73 1.77
C ASN A 42 -11.06 -14.24 3.00
N TYR A 43 -11.08 -12.94 3.28
CA TYR A 43 -11.71 -12.37 4.47
C TYR A 43 -13.17 -11.94 4.26
N VAL A 44 -13.66 -11.92 3.02
CA VAL A 44 -15.07 -11.68 2.72
C VAL A 44 -15.97 -12.76 3.35
N PRO A 45 -17.21 -12.41 3.73
CA PRO A 45 -18.13 -13.36 4.36
C PRO A 45 -18.62 -14.43 3.37
N SER A 46 -19.13 -15.55 3.90
CA SER A 46 -19.54 -16.70 3.08
C SER A 46 -20.61 -16.36 2.04
N TRP A 47 -21.50 -15.40 2.30
CA TRP A 47 -22.53 -14.97 1.35
C TRP A 47 -21.95 -14.22 0.14
N VAL A 48 -20.73 -13.68 0.24
CA VAL A 48 -19.95 -13.16 -0.90
C VAL A 48 -19.17 -14.28 -1.59
N LYS A 49 -18.54 -15.18 -0.81
CA LYS A 49 -17.76 -16.31 -1.35
C LYS A 49 -18.60 -17.26 -2.21
N LEU A 50 -19.84 -17.52 -1.79
CA LEU A 50 -20.73 -18.51 -2.40
C LEU A 50 -21.65 -17.93 -3.50
N ALA A 51 -21.47 -16.65 -3.87
CA ALA A 51 -22.30 -15.99 -4.88
C ALA A 51 -21.47 -15.42 -6.06
N PRO A 52 -20.74 -16.27 -6.82
CA PRO A 52 -19.88 -15.82 -7.92
C PRO A 52 -20.65 -15.13 -9.07
N ASP A 53 -21.95 -15.40 -9.22
CA ASP A 53 -22.79 -14.71 -10.21
C ASP A 53 -23.01 -13.23 -9.84
N ARG A 54 -23.04 -12.91 -8.54
CA ARG A 54 -23.15 -11.55 -8.02
C ARG A 54 -21.77 -10.90 -7.84
N PHE A 55 -20.79 -11.69 -7.46
CA PHE A 55 -19.41 -11.28 -7.18
C PHE A 55 -18.45 -12.04 -8.08
N PRO A 56 -18.35 -11.69 -9.38
CA PRO A 56 -17.50 -12.37 -10.34
C PRO A 56 -16.05 -12.45 -9.88
N ARG A 57 -15.37 -13.50 -10.36
CA ARG A 57 -13.99 -13.79 -10.01
C ARG A 57 -13.01 -13.38 -11.10
N VAL A 58 -11.80 -13.05 -10.69
CA VAL A 58 -10.64 -12.90 -11.57
C VAL A 58 -10.34 -14.23 -12.27
N TRP A 59 -10.05 -14.14 -13.56
CA TRP A 59 -9.44 -15.22 -14.33
C TRP A 59 -8.00 -14.84 -14.62
N LEU A 60 -7.07 -15.78 -14.46
CA LEU A 60 -5.65 -15.60 -14.75
C LEU A 60 -5.26 -16.47 -15.96
N GLN A 61 -4.30 -16.00 -16.76
CA GLN A 61 -3.69 -16.78 -17.81
C GLN A 61 -2.35 -17.34 -17.35
N ASP A 62 -2.19 -18.67 -17.40
CA ASP A 62 -0.89 -19.30 -17.11
C ASP A 62 0.10 -19.15 -18.28
N THR A 63 1.36 -19.52 -18.04
CA THR A 63 2.44 -19.46 -19.06
C THR A 63 2.19 -20.38 -20.27
N SER A 64 1.21 -21.28 -20.21
CA SER A 64 0.76 -22.14 -21.31
C SER A 64 -0.49 -21.58 -22.01
N ASN A 65 -0.87 -20.33 -21.74
CA ASN A 65 -2.05 -19.63 -22.24
C ASN A 65 -3.39 -20.23 -21.80
N HIS A 66 -3.44 -21.05 -20.76
CA HIS A 66 -4.71 -21.53 -20.22
C HIS A 66 -5.30 -20.52 -19.25
N LEU A 67 -6.60 -20.26 -19.41
CA LEU A 67 -7.36 -19.42 -18.50
C LEU A 67 -7.88 -20.23 -17.31
N LYS A 68 -7.68 -19.71 -16.09
CA LYS A 68 -8.13 -20.31 -14.85
C LYS A 68 -8.83 -19.28 -13.97
N ALA A 69 -10.08 -19.57 -13.59
CA ALA A 69 -10.78 -18.82 -12.55
C ALA A 69 -10.11 -18.99 -11.18
N THR A 70 -10.11 -17.91 -10.40
CA THR A 70 -9.60 -17.86 -9.03
C THR A 70 -10.73 -17.61 -8.02
N GLU A 71 -10.39 -17.49 -6.74
CA GLU A 71 -11.34 -17.05 -5.70
C GLU A 71 -11.29 -15.53 -5.45
N ILE A 72 -10.48 -14.79 -6.21
CA ILE A 72 -10.30 -13.35 -6.05
C ILE A 72 -11.46 -12.62 -6.73
N ILE A 73 -12.06 -11.65 -6.07
CA ILE A 73 -13.11 -10.79 -6.66
C ILE A 73 -12.48 -9.78 -7.61
N THR A 74 -13.08 -9.59 -8.78
CA THR A 74 -12.65 -8.56 -9.75
C THR A 74 -12.90 -7.14 -9.20
N PRO A 75 -11.94 -6.20 -9.33
CA PRO A 75 -12.16 -4.78 -9.01
C PRO A 75 -13.20 -4.11 -9.91
N LEU A 76 -13.62 -4.75 -11.01
CA LEU A 76 -14.68 -4.27 -11.91
C LEU A 76 -16.09 -4.61 -11.41
N CYS A 77 -16.23 -5.30 -10.27
CA CYS A 77 -17.52 -5.66 -9.70
C CYS A 77 -18.14 -4.52 -8.89
N ALA A 78 -19.04 -3.75 -9.50
CA ALA A 78 -19.80 -2.70 -8.81
C ALA A 78 -20.58 -3.23 -7.60
N ALA A 79 -21.18 -4.42 -7.70
CA ALA A 79 -21.91 -5.02 -6.58
C ALA A 79 -20.99 -5.34 -5.38
N SER A 80 -19.72 -5.70 -5.63
CA SER A 80 -18.73 -5.89 -4.56
C SER A 80 -18.34 -4.56 -3.95
N ALA A 81 -18.07 -3.53 -4.76
CA ALA A 81 -17.75 -2.20 -4.26
C ALA A 81 -18.87 -1.64 -3.36
N GLU A 82 -20.13 -1.81 -3.77
CA GLU A 82 -21.29 -1.39 -2.99
C GLU A 82 -21.45 -2.17 -1.67
N ALA A 83 -21.26 -3.50 -1.71
CA ALA A 83 -21.35 -4.34 -0.53
C ALA A 83 -20.25 -4.00 0.49
N ASP A 84 -19.01 -3.88 0.01
CA ASP A 84 -17.85 -3.51 0.82
C ASP A 84 -18.02 -2.11 1.43
N ALA A 85 -18.32 -1.11 0.59
CA ALA A 85 -18.53 0.26 1.03
C ALA A 85 -19.65 0.38 2.07
N LYS A 86 -20.74 -0.40 1.93
CA LYS A 86 -21.82 -0.44 2.93
C LYS A 86 -21.34 -1.02 4.26
N ALA A 87 -20.60 -2.14 4.22
CA ALA A 87 -20.09 -2.78 5.43
C ALA A 87 -19.09 -1.87 6.15
N PHE A 88 -18.14 -1.30 5.40
CA PHE A 88 -17.14 -0.38 5.91
C PHE A 88 -17.76 0.91 6.47
N ALA A 89 -18.72 1.52 5.76
CA ALA A 89 -19.45 2.68 6.29
C ALA A 89 -20.21 2.35 7.59
N THR A 90 -20.81 1.16 7.68
CA THR A 90 -21.50 0.73 8.89
C THR A 90 -20.53 0.57 10.07
N LEU A 91 -19.34 0.02 9.83
CA LEU A 91 -18.26 -0.02 10.82
C LEU A 91 -17.84 1.40 11.23
N MET A 92 -17.54 2.30 10.28
CA MET A 92 -17.09 3.66 10.59
C MET A 92 -18.13 4.45 11.38
N LYS A 93 -19.42 4.28 11.05
CA LYS A 93 -20.53 4.85 11.82
C LYS A 93 -20.56 4.34 13.25
N HIS A 94 -20.35 3.04 13.46
CA HIS A 94 -20.28 2.43 14.78
C HIS A 94 -19.07 2.95 15.58
N LEU A 95 -17.89 3.02 14.96
CA LEU A 95 -16.67 3.59 15.58
C LEU A 95 -16.91 5.02 16.07
N ARG A 96 -17.55 5.86 15.27
CA ARG A 96 -17.91 7.22 15.69
C ARG A 96 -18.75 7.24 16.96
N GLN A 97 -19.75 6.37 17.04
CA GLN A 97 -20.67 6.33 18.18
C GLN A 97 -19.96 5.98 19.50
N ILE A 98 -18.95 5.11 19.47
CA ILE A 98 -18.31 4.57 20.68
C ILE A 98 -16.94 5.20 21.00
N ASP A 99 -16.31 5.84 20.02
CA ASP A 99 -14.91 6.27 20.12
C ASP A 99 -14.63 7.73 19.75
N GLU A 100 -15.58 8.47 19.16
CA GLU A 100 -15.34 9.87 18.71
C GLU A 100 -14.83 10.78 19.85
N MET A 101 -15.31 10.56 21.08
CA MET A 101 -14.91 11.33 22.26
C MET A 101 -13.56 10.93 22.86
N HIS A 102 -13.01 9.78 22.48
CA HIS A 102 -11.79 9.21 23.06
C HIS A 102 -10.62 9.16 22.08
N SER A 103 -10.92 9.07 20.78
CA SER A 103 -9.92 8.93 19.72
C SER A 103 -8.93 7.81 20.04
N THR A 104 -9.43 6.63 20.46
CA THR A 104 -8.61 5.44 20.66
C THR A 104 -8.14 4.93 19.30
N VAL A 105 -9.04 4.84 18.32
CA VAL A 105 -8.70 4.61 16.91
C VAL A 105 -8.27 5.93 16.28
N ILE A 106 -7.07 5.95 15.69
CA ILE A 106 -6.47 7.17 15.12
C ILE A 106 -6.28 7.12 13.60
N LEU A 107 -6.33 5.91 13.01
CA LEU A 107 -6.10 5.66 11.60
C LEU A 107 -6.82 4.36 11.21
N VAL A 108 -7.27 4.27 9.96
CA VAL A 108 -7.87 3.05 9.40
C VAL A 108 -7.21 2.72 8.07
N GLN A 109 -7.00 1.44 7.79
CA GLN A 109 -6.48 0.96 6.52
C GLN A 109 -7.59 0.26 5.72
N PRO A 110 -8.20 0.90 4.70
CA PRO A 110 -9.10 0.23 3.78
C PRO A 110 -8.35 -0.80 2.93
N GLU A 111 -8.85 -2.04 2.94
CA GLU A 111 -8.24 -3.20 2.30
C GLU A 111 -6.86 -3.56 2.86
N ASN A 112 -6.22 -4.57 2.27
CA ASN A 112 -4.83 -4.91 2.58
C ASN A 112 -4.11 -5.52 1.37
N GLU A 113 -3.02 -4.88 0.94
CA GLU A 113 -2.18 -5.36 -0.18
C GLU A 113 -3.02 -5.77 -1.41
N CYS A 114 -3.73 -4.79 -1.99
CA CYS A 114 -4.53 -5.01 -3.20
C CYS A 114 -3.65 -5.43 -4.39
N GLY A 115 -4.24 -6.18 -5.33
CA GLY A 115 -3.59 -6.63 -6.55
C GLY A 115 -3.83 -8.10 -6.85
N ILE A 116 -3.22 -8.63 -7.92
CA ILE A 116 -3.29 -10.06 -8.28
C ILE A 116 -1.89 -10.66 -8.50
N LEU A 117 -1.73 -11.93 -8.13
CA LEU A 117 -0.51 -12.70 -8.37
C LEU A 117 -0.74 -13.72 -9.49
N GLY A 118 0.31 -14.03 -10.24
CA GLY A 118 0.33 -15.08 -11.27
C GLY A 118 -0.08 -14.63 -12.68
N ASP A 119 -0.54 -13.39 -12.85
CA ASP A 119 -0.73 -12.70 -14.13
C ASP A 119 -0.59 -11.18 -13.89
N SER A 120 -0.34 -10.43 -14.95
CA SER A 120 -0.24 -8.96 -14.94
C SER A 120 -1.60 -8.26 -14.97
N ARG A 121 -2.67 -8.93 -15.42
CA ARG A 121 -4.04 -8.43 -15.40
C ARG A 121 -5.02 -9.58 -15.32
N GLU A 122 -6.22 -9.33 -14.79
CA GLU A 122 -7.29 -10.32 -14.91
C GLU A 122 -7.79 -10.43 -16.35
N ARG A 123 -8.06 -11.66 -16.79
CA ARG A 123 -8.48 -12.04 -18.15
C ARG A 123 -9.92 -12.51 -18.20
N SER A 124 -10.74 -12.09 -17.24
CA SER A 124 -12.17 -12.41 -17.20
C SER A 124 -12.88 -11.74 -18.39
N GLU A 125 -14.04 -12.24 -18.82
CA GLU A 125 -14.80 -11.61 -19.92
C GLU A 125 -15.10 -10.14 -19.63
N ILE A 126 -15.43 -9.80 -18.38
CA ILE A 126 -15.67 -8.43 -17.92
C ILE A 126 -14.41 -7.57 -18.09
N ALA A 127 -13.25 -8.11 -17.73
CA ALA A 127 -11.99 -7.40 -17.86
C ALA A 127 -11.54 -7.21 -19.30
N GLU A 128 -11.67 -8.24 -20.15
CA GLU A 128 -11.33 -8.11 -21.58
C GLU A 128 -12.23 -7.09 -22.28
N LEU A 129 -13.53 -7.08 -21.95
CA LEU A 129 -14.46 -6.06 -22.48
C LEU A 129 -14.05 -4.65 -22.05
N ALA A 130 -13.66 -4.47 -20.79
CA ALA A 130 -13.22 -3.18 -20.25
C ALA A 130 -11.84 -2.75 -20.81
N TYR A 131 -10.91 -3.68 -20.98
CA TYR A 131 -9.58 -3.42 -21.54
C TYR A 131 -9.64 -3.09 -23.04
N ALA A 132 -10.63 -3.62 -23.75
CA ALA A 132 -10.93 -3.26 -25.14
C ALA A 132 -11.73 -1.95 -25.27
N GLN A 133 -12.16 -1.32 -24.16
CA GLN A 133 -12.73 0.03 -24.20
C GLN A 133 -11.64 1.10 -24.28
N PRO A 134 -12.02 2.32 -24.68
CA PRO A 134 -11.11 3.45 -24.64
C PRO A 134 -10.61 3.74 -23.23
N VAL A 135 -9.36 4.19 -23.11
CA VAL A 135 -8.82 4.61 -21.81
C VAL A 135 -9.67 5.74 -21.22
N PRO A 136 -10.05 5.68 -19.93
CA PRO A 136 -10.81 6.73 -19.29
C PRO A 136 -10.19 8.12 -19.45
N GLU A 137 -11.00 9.12 -19.81
CA GLU A 137 -10.51 10.47 -20.09
C GLU A 137 -9.83 11.11 -18.87
N ASP A 138 -10.29 10.78 -17.65
CA ASP A 138 -9.69 11.30 -16.42
C ASP A 138 -8.25 10.80 -16.20
N LEU A 139 -7.96 9.54 -16.56
CA LEU A 139 -6.62 8.96 -16.56
C LEU A 139 -5.71 9.63 -17.59
N VAL A 140 -6.15 9.73 -18.85
CA VAL A 140 -5.35 10.37 -19.91
C VAL A 140 -5.06 11.82 -19.55
N THR A 141 -6.08 12.57 -19.13
CA THR A 141 -5.94 13.98 -18.75
C THR A 141 -4.95 14.16 -17.60
N PHE A 142 -4.99 13.28 -16.60
CA PHE A 142 -4.05 13.31 -15.48
C PHE A 142 -2.60 13.08 -15.96
N LEU A 143 -2.37 11.99 -16.71
CA LEU A 143 -1.03 11.64 -17.18
C LEU A 143 -0.43 12.73 -18.06
N GLU A 144 -1.24 13.36 -18.92
CA GLU A 144 -0.80 14.46 -19.77
C GLU A 144 -0.45 15.73 -19.00
N GLN A 145 -1.32 16.13 -18.08
CA GLN A 145 -1.16 17.41 -17.37
C GLN A 145 -0.03 17.36 -16.34
N ASP A 146 0.26 16.18 -15.80
CA ASP A 146 1.15 16.02 -14.66
C ASP A 146 2.43 15.23 -15.00
N TRP A 147 2.64 14.89 -16.28
CA TRP A 147 3.73 14.02 -16.76
C TRP A 147 5.10 14.32 -16.12
N ASP A 148 5.50 15.60 -16.13
CA ASP A 148 6.80 16.00 -15.62
C ASP A 148 6.97 15.74 -14.12
N ASN A 149 5.87 15.73 -13.36
CA ASN A 149 5.84 15.48 -11.92
C ASN A 149 5.53 14.02 -11.55
N LEU A 150 5.22 13.15 -12.52
CA LEU A 150 4.99 11.72 -12.26
C LEU A 150 6.30 11.05 -11.80
N HIS A 151 6.14 9.99 -11.02
CA HIS A 151 7.21 9.16 -10.51
C HIS A 151 8.07 8.62 -11.67
N PRO A 152 9.41 8.64 -11.55
CA PRO A 152 10.30 8.19 -12.63
C PRO A 152 10.05 6.75 -13.09
N HIS A 153 9.67 5.85 -12.18
CA HIS A 153 9.42 4.44 -12.54
C HIS A 153 8.17 4.29 -13.42
N LEU A 154 7.10 5.06 -13.21
CA LEU A 154 5.97 5.05 -14.12
C LEU A 154 6.39 5.52 -15.53
N LYS A 155 7.19 6.59 -15.60
CA LYS A 155 7.71 7.13 -16.87
C LYS A 155 8.72 6.23 -17.58
N SER A 156 9.41 5.33 -16.88
CA SER A 156 10.34 4.41 -17.54
C SER A 156 9.62 3.35 -18.39
N HIS A 157 8.33 3.12 -18.13
CA HIS A 157 7.53 2.11 -18.83
C HIS A 157 6.66 2.67 -19.95
N PHE A 158 6.38 3.97 -19.94
CA PHE A 158 5.46 4.61 -20.89
C PHE A 158 6.04 5.86 -21.51
N GLU A 159 5.63 6.14 -22.75
CA GLU A 159 5.78 7.48 -23.32
C GLU A 159 4.59 8.35 -22.89
N MET A 160 4.80 9.68 -22.89
CA MET A 160 3.72 10.61 -22.58
C MET A 160 2.54 10.36 -23.54
N PRO A 161 1.35 10.00 -23.04
CA PRO A 161 0.20 9.78 -23.90
C PRO A 161 -0.08 11.12 -24.60
N ARG A 162 -0.02 11.15 -25.94
CA ARG A 162 -0.37 12.34 -26.70
C ARG A 162 -1.87 12.27 -27.03
N ARG A 163 -2.68 13.21 -26.53
CA ARG A 163 -3.99 13.52 -27.12
C ARG A 163 -3.78 13.74 -28.61
N LEU A 164 -4.21 12.78 -29.41
CA LEU A 164 -4.24 12.94 -30.85
C LEU A 164 -5.18 14.11 -31.21
N PRO A 165 -4.92 14.82 -32.33
CA PRO A 165 -5.63 16.05 -32.65
C PRO A 165 -7.15 15.84 -32.71
N PRO A 166 -7.96 16.85 -32.36
CA PRO A 166 -9.41 16.74 -32.41
C PRO A 166 -9.84 16.55 -33.87
N GLY A 167 -10.38 15.37 -34.21
CA GLY A 167 -10.89 15.09 -35.56
C GLY A 167 -10.79 13.64 -36.04
N GLY A 168 -10.08 12.77 -35.32
CA GLY A 168 -10.33 11.32 -35.39
C GLY A 168 -11.29 10.94 -34.27
N ASP A 169 -12.09 9.89 -34.44
CA ASP A 169 -13.11 9.47 -33.47
C ASP A 169 -12.54 9.00 -32.10
N GLY A 170 -11.23 9.18 -31.88
CA GLY A 170 -10.68 9.69 -30.62
C GLY A 170 -10.73 8.77 -29.41
N GLN A 171 -10.84 7.46 -29.65
CA GLN A 171 -11.09 6.46 -28.63
C GLN A 171 -10.12 5.28 -28.83
N PHE A 172 -8.93 5.39 -28.25
CA PHE A 172 -7.91 4.34 -28.29
C PHE A 172 -8.02 3.44 -27.07
N THR A 173 -7.92 2.14 -27.30
CA THR A 173 -7.86 1.13 -26.26
C THR A 173 -6.61 1.28 -25.39
N TRP A 174 -6.55 0.54 -24.28
CA TRP A 174 -5.39 0.52 -23.40
C TRP A 174 -4.11 0.11 -24.14
N ALA A 175 -4.17 -0.96 -24.93
CA ALA A 175 -3.05 -1.45 -25.73
C ALA A 175 -2.61 -0.46 -26.83
N GLU A 176 -3.55 0.23 -27.48
CA GLU A 176 -3.22 1.24 -28.50
C GLU A 176 -2.62 2.52 -27.89
N THR A 177 -2.99 2.86 -26.65
CA THR A 177 -2.53 4.08 -25.98
C THR A 177 -1.16 3.90 -25.33
N PHE A 178 -0.94 2.77 -24.66
CA PHE A 178 0.24 2.53 -23.83
C PHE A 178 1.15 1.41 -24.35
N GLY A 179 0.76 0.74 -25.44
CA GLY A 179 1.41 -0.47 -25.94
C GLY A 179 0.88 -1.73 -25.26
N GLU A 180 1.12 -2.89 -25.88
CA GLU A 180 0.84 -4.19 -25.26
C GLU A 180 1.96 -4.55 -24.27
N GLY A 181 1.58 -5.11 -23.12
CA GLY A 181 2.55 -5.65 -22.17
C GLY A 181 2.11 -5.59 -20.72
N PRO A 182 2.89 -6.22 -19.83
CA PRO A 182 2.54 -6.39 -18.42
C PRO A 182 2.41 -5.07 -17.65
N TYR A 183 3.13 -4.02 -18.07
CA TYR A 183 3.02 -2.70 -17.43
C TYR A 183 1.72 -1.98 -17.81
N THR A 184 1.26 -2.08 -19.07
CA THR A 184 -0.07 -1.57 -19.46
C THR A 184 -1.18 -2.33 -18.75
N ASP A 185 -1.02 -3.65 -18.65
CA ASP A 185 -1.90 -4.54 -17.88
C ASP A 185 -1.96 -4.11 -16.40
N GLU A 186 -0.81 -3.82 -15.77
CA GLU A 186 -0.74 -3.30 -14.41
C GLU A 186 -1.40 -1.92 -14.25
N LEU A 187 -1.17 -1.01 -15.18
CA LEU A 187 -1.78 0.33 -15.17
C LEU A 187 -3.31 0.26 -15.21
N PHE A 188 -3.87 -0.65 -16.02
CA PHE A 188 -5.30 -0.95 -16.03
C PHE A 188 -5.78 -1.44 -14.66
N MET A 189 -5.09 -2.42 -14.08
CA MET A 189 -5.47 -2.97 -12.77
C MET A 189 -5.41 -1.89 -11.68
N ALA A 190 -4.33 -1.11 -11.61
CA ALA A 190 -4.13 -0.06 -10.61
C ALA A 190 -5.23 1.00 -10.65
N TYR A 191 -5.63 1.43 -11.86
CA TYR A 191 -6.73 2.38 -12.03
C TYR A 191 -8.04 1.84 -11.44
N HIS A 192 -8.39 0.59 -11.76
CA HIS A 192 -9.65 0.00 -11.31
C HIS A 192 -9.64 -0.33 -9.81
N TYR A 193 -8.52 -0.80 -9.26
CA TYR A 193 -8.36 -0.98 -7.81
C TYR A 193 -8.47 0.36 -7.05
N ALA A 194 -7.76 1.40 -7.51
CA ALA A 194 -7.80 2.71 -6.86
C ALA A 194 -9.22 3.28 -6.82
N LYS A 195 -9.97 3.19 -7.94
CA LYS A 195 -11.38 3.60 -8.01
C LYS A 195 -12.28 2.80 -7.09
N PHE A 196 -12.08 1.48 -6.99
CA PHE A 196 -12.85 0.65 -6.07
C PHE A 196 -12.62 1.09 -4.63
N VAL A 197 -11.36 1.20 -4.22
CA VAL A 197 -11.00 1.56 -2.85
C VAL A 197 -11.45 2.97 -2.52
N ASP A 198 -11.42 3.90 -3.48
CA ASP A 198 -12.00 5.24 -3.32
C ASP A 198 -13.49 5.21 -2.95
N ILE A 199 -14.28 4.32 -3.57
CA ILE A 199 -15.71 4.16 -3.25
C ILE A 199 -15.87 3.71 -1.80
N VAL A 200 -15.11 2.70 -1.37
CA VAL A 200 -15.14 2.17 0.00
C VAL A 200 -14.73 3.23 1.01
N ALA A 201 -13.56 3.84 0.81
CA ALA A 201 -13.01 4.86 1.69
C ALA A 201 -13.92 6.11 1.77
N THR A 202 -14.48 6.55 0.64
CA THR A 202 -15.43 7.67 0.59
C THR A 202 -16.67 7.38 1.44
N ALA A 203 -17.23 6.18 1.34
CA ALA A 203 -18.39 5.78 2.13
C ALA A 203 -18.07 5.77 3.63
N GLY A 204 -16.88 5.26 4.01
CA GLY A 204 -16.41 5.28 5.39
C GLY A 204 -16.20 6.70 5.94
N LYS A 205 -15.47 7.55 5.21
CA LYS A 205 -15.18 8.94 5.62
C LYS A 205 -16.43 9.79 5.78
N LYS A 206 -17.47 9.52 5.01
CA LYS A 206 -18.78 10.19 5.16
C LYS A 206 -19.39 9.97 6.54
N GLU A 207 -19.21 8.79 7.12
CA GLU A 207 -19.75 8.45 8.44
C GLU A 207 -18.82 8.93 9.56
N TYR A 208 -17.50 8.70 9.41
CA TYR A 208 -16.49 9.16 10.35
C TYR A 208 -15.16 9.46 9.64
N PRO A 209 -14.75 10.74 9.52
CA PRO A 209 -13.60 11.14 8.71
C PRO A 209 -12.26 10.97 9.45
N LEU A 210 -12.00 9.75 9.95
CA LEU A 210 -10.65 9.38 10.40
C LEU A 210 -9.69 9.40 9.20
N PRO A 211 -8.40 9.69 9.43
CA PRO A 211 -7.38 9.48 8.43
C PRO A 211 -7.39 8.01 7.94
N MET A 212 -7.10 7.82 6.66
CA MET A 212 -7.06 6.53 5.99
C MET A 212 -5.83 6.39 5.11
N PHE A 213 -5.25 5.19 5.07
CA PHE A 213 -4.12 4.86 4.20
C PHE A 213 -4.31 3.48 3.56
N CYS A 214 -3.61 3.22 2.46
CA CYS A 214 -3.53 1.87 1.90
C CYS A 214 -2.08 1.37 1.96
N ASN A 215 -1.90 0.09 2.24
CA ASN A 215 -0.60 -0.58 2.23
C ASN A 215 -0.43 -1.43 0.98
N PHE A 216 0.82 -1.60 0.56
CA PHE A 216 1.16 -2.37 -0.63
C PHE A 216 2.37 -3.26 -0.42
N TRP A 217 2.21 -4.50 -0.89
CA TRP A 217 3.31 -5.42 -1.14
C TRP A 217 4.16 -4.89 -2.30
N GLN A 218 5.44 -4.62 -1.99
CA GLN A 218 6.38 -4.07 -2.96
C GLN A 218 6.86 -5.09 -4.00
N ASN A 219 7.17 -4.58 -5.19
CA ASN A 219 7.91 -5.31 -6.20
C ASN A 219 9.38 -5.49 -5.79
N TYR A 220 10.00 -6.61 -6.17
CA TYR A 220 11.38 -6.92 -5.82
C TYR A 220 12.23 -7.17 -7.07
N ASN A 221 13.18 -6.28 -7.38
CA ASN A 221 14.17 -6.49 -8.45
C ASN A 221 15.59 -6.25 -7.92
N GLY A 222 16.52 -7.12 -8.35
CA GLY A 222 17.88 -7.34 -7.83
C GLY A 222 18.92 -6.22 -7.98
N GLU A 223 18.50 -4.95 -8.05
CA GLU A 223 19.40 -3.78 -7.86
C GLU A 223 19.06 -2.98 -6.58
N GLY A 224 17.89 -3.20 -5.97
CA GLY A 224 17.45 -2.53 -4.72
C GLY A 224 17.06 -3.55 -3.65
N SER A 225 17.90 -4.56 -3.49
CA SER A 225 17.58 -5.85 -2.91
C SER A 225 18.64 -6.18 -1.86
N ASP A 226 18.31 -6.04 -0.58
CA ASP A 226 19.25 -6.28 0.53
C ASP A 226 19.25 -7.75 1.01
N ASN A 227 18.90 -8.70 0.13
CA ASN A 227 18.81 -10.12 0.51
C ASN A 227 19.18 -11.11 -0.62
N ASP A 228 19.62 -12.31 -0.21
CA ASP A 228 20.07 -13.40 -1.09
C ASP A 228 18.96 -14.43 -1.42
N PHE A 229 17.66 -14.09 -1.28
CA PHE A 229 16.59 -15.07 -1.51
C PHE A 229 16.35 -15.34 -3.01
N PRO A 230 16.11 -16.59 -3.42
CA PRO A 230 15.80 -16.90 -4.81
C PRO A 230 14.43 -16.35 -5.24
N VAL A 231 14.36 -15.80 -6.45
CA VAL A 231 13.13 -15.29 -7.09
C VAL A 231 12.14 -16.42 -7.32
N LEU A 232 11.12 -16.51 -6.46
CA LEU A 232 9.89 -17.31 -6.56
C LEU A 232 8.70 -16.39 -6.94
N ALA A 233 7.55 -16.95 -7.31
CA ALA A 233 6.31 -16.15 -7.39
C ALA A 233 6.00 -15.56 -6.00
N GLY A 234 5.81 -14.24 -5.92
CA GLY A 234 5.87 -13.45 -4.68
C GLY A 234 7.22 -12.75 -4.44
N PHE A 235 8.22 -12.95 -5.30
CA PHE A 235 9.61 -12.52 -5.08
C PHE A 235 10.31 -12.03 -6.37
N GLY A 236 9.56 -11.65 -7.40
CA GLY A 236 10.07 -11.04 -8.63
C GLY A 236 9.58 -9.61 -8.79
N GLY A 237 10.05 -8.92 -9.83
CA GLY A 237 9.69 -7.52 -10.07
C GLY A 237 9.01 -7.26 -11.39
N MET A 238 8.46 -8.29 -12.04
CA MET A 238 7.48 -8.12 -13.10
C MET A 238 6.05 -8.13 -12.52
N PRO A 239 5.10 -7.34 -13.08
CA PRO A 239 3.70 -7.40 -12.66
C PRO A 239 3.15 -8.83 -12.68
N GLY A 240 2.59 -9.27 -11.56
CA GLY A 240 2.12 -10.65 -11.35
C GLY A 240 3.10 -11.50 -10.54
N ASP A 241 4.39 -11.15 -10.48
CA ASP A 241 5.34 -11.70 -9.49
C ASP A 241 5.08 -11.11 -8.11
N TYR A 242 4.67 -9.84 -8.07
CA TYR A 242 4.06 -9.15 -6.93
C TYR A 242 2.59 -8.83 -7.28
N PRO A 243 1.74 -8.46 -6.30
CA PRO A 243 0.33 -8.17 -6.56
C PRO A 243 0.14 -7.03 -7.58
N SER A 244 -0.09 -7.37 -8.84
CA SER A 244 -0.25 -6.41 -9.93
C SER A 244 -1.48 -5.55 -9.71
N GLY A 245 -1.31 -4.24 -9.87
CA GLY A 245 -2.30 -3.22 -9.56
C GLY A 245 -2.18 -2.65 -8.15
N GLY A 246 -1.38 -3.24 -7.27
CA GLY A 246 -0.98 -2.62 -6.01
C GLY A 246 -0.16 -1.35 -6.26
N GLY A 247 -0.25 -0.37 -5.34
CA GLY A 247 0.39 0.95 -5.44
C GLY A 247 1.91 0.93 -5.25
N THR A 248 2.61 0.12 -6.04
CA THR A 248 4.07 0.11 -6.14
C THR A 248 4.59 1.35 -6.86
N SER A 249 5.90 1.55 -6.86
CA SER A 249 6.56 2.68 -7.54
C SER A 249 6.21 2.83 -9.04
N ASN A 250 5.80 1.75 -9.72
CA ASN A 250 5.40 1.77 -11.12
C ASN A 250 4.05 2.46 -11.35
N VAL A 251 3.16 2.48 -10.34
CA VAL A 251 1.77 2.97 -10.45
C VAL A 251 1.33 3.80 -9.23
N LEU A 252 2.29 4.27 -8.42
CA LEU A 252 2.05 5.03 -7.20
C LEU A 252 1.20 6.29 -7.45
N ASP A 253 1.50 7.02 -8.52
CA ASP A 253 0.75 8.21 -8.93
C ASP A 253 -0.72 7.92 -9.26
N ILE A 254 -1.03 6.72 -9.74
CA ILE A 254 -2.40 6.30 -10.07
C ILE A 254 -3.22 6.17 -8.79
N TRP A 255 -2.66 5.53 -7.77
CA TRP A 255 -3.29 5.43 -6.46
C TRP A 255 -3.43 6.80 -5.80
N MET A 256 -2.38 7.61 -5.79
CA MET A 256 -2.43 8.99 -5.25
C MET A 256 -3.49 9.85 -5.93
N ARG A 257 -3.74 9.62 -7.23
CA ARG A 257 -4.71 10.40 -8.01
C ARG A 257 -6.14 9.91 -7.87
N PHE A 258 -6.35 8.60 -7.93
CA PHE A 258 -7.68 8.02 -8.11
C PHE A 258 -8.29 7.44 -6.84
N ALA A 259 -7.50 7.20 -5.80
CA ALA A 259 -7.97 6.89 -4.44
C ALA A 259 -8.06 8.18 -3.60
N THR A 260 -8.86 9.15 -4.05
CA THR A 260 -8.96 10.51 -3.48
C THR A 260 -9.39 10.58 -2.02
N ALA A 261 -10.11 9.57 -1.51
CA ALA A 261 -10.49 9.48 -0.11
C ALA A 261 -9.37 8.92 0.79
N ILE A 262 -8.29 8.37 0.22
CA ILE A 262 -7.12 7.88 0.94
C ILE A 262 -6.14 9.04 1.15
N ASP A 263 -5.66 9.25 2.38
CA ASP A 263 -4.81 10.40 2.72
C ASP A 263 -3.35 10.21 2.33
N PHE A 264 -2.86 8.96 2.34
CA PHE A 264 -1.52 8.60 1.90
C PHE A 264 -1.40 7.10 1.57
N ILE A 265 -0.38 6.78 0.80
CA ILE A 265 -0.06 5.43 0.33
C ILE A 265 1.21 4.96 1.05
N SER A 266 1.19 3.74 1.57
CA SER A 266 2.24 3.19 2.43
C SER A 266 2.87 1.92 1.85
N PRO A 267 4.19 1.71 2.07
CA PRO A 267 4.87 0.48 1.70
C PRO A 267 4.96 -0.54 2.83
N ASP A 268 4.82 -1.82 2.49
CA ASP A 268 5.19 -2.94 3.36
C ASP A 268 6.64 -3.38 3.05
N VAL A 269 7.54 -3.23 4.03
CA VAL A 269 8.99 -3.28 3.79
C VAL A 269 9.64 -4.51 4.44
N TYR A 270 9.74 -5.59 3.65
CA TYR A 270 10.31 -6.86 4.12
C TYR A 270 11.63 -7.25 3.46
N LEU A 271 11.74 -7.00 2.15
CA LEU A 271 12.81 -7.55 1.31
C LEU A 271 13.57 -6.46 0.54
N ASN A 272 12.93 -5.32 0.30
CA ASN A 272 13.47 -4.20 -0.46
C ASN A 272 14.58 -3.46 0.30
N ASP A 273 15.41 -2.74 -0.46
CA ASP A 273 16.24 -1.66 0.07
C ASP A 273 15.32 -0.65 0.78
N TYR A 274 15.53 -0.57 2.09
CA TYR A 274 14.66 0.19 2.97
C TYR A 274 14.71 1.69 2.69
N ILE A 275 15.88 2.21 2.30
CA ILE A 275 16.13 3.64 2.11
C ILE A 275 15.53 4.10 0.79
N HIS A 276 15.73 3.31 -0.26
CA HIS A 276 15.10 3.52 -1.56
C HIS A 276 13.57 3.49 -1.46
N ILE A 277 12.99 2.59 -0.66
CA ILE A 277 11.54 2.59 -0.41
C ILE A 277 11.09 3.83 0.36
N CYS A 278 11.84 4.27 1.37
CA CYS A 278 11.53 5.52 2.07
C CYS A 278 11.53 6.72 1.10
N GLU A 279 12.50 6.81 0.20
CA GLU A 279 12.58 7.86 -0.82
C GLU A 279 11.40 7.79 -1.80
N THR A 280 11.14 6.59 -2.34
CA THR A 280 10.04 6.32 -3.27
C THR A 280 8.70 6.76 -2.67
N TYR A 281 8.41 6.39 -1.42
CA TYR A 281 7.11 6.69 -0.81
C TYR A 281 7.05 8.10 -0.21
N ARG A 282 8.16 8.86 -0.19
CA ARG A 282 8.17 10.31 0.02
C ARG A 282 7.91 11.11 -1.25
N HIS A 283 7.64 10.45 -2.37
CA HIS A 283 7.20 11.10 -3.61
C HIS A 283 6.05 12.10 -3.34
N ARG A 284 6.14 13.29 -3.98
CA ARG A 284 5.22 14.42 -3.78
C ARG A 284 5.05 14.89 -2.33
N ASN A 285 6.01 14.57 -1.46
CA ASN A 285 5.98 14.90 -0.03
C ASN A 285 4.79 14.30 0.75
N GLN A 286 4.12 13.26 0.24
CA GLN A 286 3.08 12.57 1.00
C GLN A 286 3.65 12.03 2.34
N PRO A 287 2.86 11.94 3.42
CA PRO A 287 3.26 11.27 4.65
C PRO A 287 3.91 9.90 4.38
N LEU A 288 5.00 9.59 5.09
CA LEU A 288 5.61 8.25 5.06
C LEU A 288 5.22 7.52 6.33
N PHE A 289 4.52 6.40 6.19
CA PHE A 289 4.22 5.48 7.27
C PHE A 289 4.55 4.07 6.80
N ILE A 290 5.24 3.29 7.63
CA ILE A 290 5.68 1.93 7.32
C ILE A 290 4.80 0.95 8.13
N PRO A 291 3.59 0.62 7.65
CA PRO A 291 2.59 -0.16 8.37
C PRO A 291 2.99 -1.61 8.60
N GLU A 292 3.88 -2.14 7.77
CA GLU A 292 4.46 -3.46 7.97
C GLU A 292 5.95 -3.47 7.62
N GLN A 293 6.73 -4.19 8.43
CA GLN A 293 8.14 -4.43 8.17
C GLN A 293 8.68 -5.58 9.01
N ARG A 294 9.93 -5.98 8.73
CA ARG A 294 10.69 -6.93 9.55
C ARG A 294 10.72 -6.51 11.02
N ARG A 295 10.53 -7.49 11.90
CA ARG A 295 10.56 -7.33 13.37
C ARG A 295 11.93 -7.58 14.02
N ASP A 296 12.96 -7.84 13.21
CA ASP A 296 14.32 -8.13 13.65
C ASP A 296 15.19 -6.86 13.76
N GLU A 297 16.45 -7.04 14.14
CA GLU A 297 17.43 -5.96 14.31
C GLU A 297 17.66 -5.17 13.02
N TYR A 298 17.58 -5.83 11.85
CA TYR A 298 17.74 -5.16 10.56
C TYR A 298 16.67 -4.07 10.38
N GLY A 299 15.39 -4.43 10.59
CA GLY A 299 14.28 -3.46 10.52
C GLY A 299 14.37 -2.39 11.62
N ALA A 300 14.65 -2.81 12.87
CA ALA A 300 14.68 -1.91 14.02
C ALA A 300 15.72 -0.79 13.88
N ARG A 301 16.88 -1.07 13.27
CA ARG A 301 17.93 -0.09 13.02
C ARG A 301 17.52 0.92 11.95
N ARG A 302 16.95 0.46 10.83
CA ARG A 302 16.55 1.29 9.68
C ARG A 302 15.42 2.27 9.99
N LEU A 303 14.62 2.01 11.03
CA LEU A 303 13.65 2.94 11.63
C LEU A 303 14.22 4.35 11.82
N TRP A 304 15.46 4.46 12.33
CA TRP A 304 16.07 5.76 12.63
C TRP A 304 16.29 6.60 11.37
N LYS A 305 16.63 5.95 10.25
CA LYS A 305 16.75 6.63 8.95
C LYS A 305 15.40 7.07 8.41
N ALA A 306 14.38 6.22 8.50
CA ALA A 306 13.01 6.57 8.11
C ALA A 306 12.49 7.80 8.88
N ILE A 307 12.60 7.81 10.21
CA ILE A 307 12.14 8.93 11.04
C ILE A 307 12.97 10.19 10.78
N GLY A 308 14.30 10.07 10.84
CA GLY A 308 15.18 11.23 10.89
C GLY A 308 15.50 11.84 9.53
N SER A 309 15.53 11.06 8.45
CA SER A 309 15.86 11.57 7.10
C SER A 309 14.66 11.64 6.16
N TYR A 310 13.64 10.80 6.37
CA TYR A 310 12.45 10.76 5.53
C TYR A 310 11.17 11.19 6.25
N HIS A 311 11.29 11.66 7.50
CA HIS A 311 10.19 12.18 8.30
C HIS A 311 9.03 11.17 8.42
N ALA A 312 9.34 9.89 8.56
CA ALA A 312 8.33 8.87 8.78
C ALA A 312 7.53 9.20 10.05
N ILE A 313 6.20 9.08 9.95
CA ILE A 313 5.27 9.35 11.07
C ILE A 313 5.09 8.13 11.98
N GLY A 314 5.60 6.96 11.55
CA GLY A 314 5.56 5.73 12.32
C GLY A 314 6.05 4.54 11.50
N ALA A 315 6.33 3.46 12.20
CA ALA A 315 6.66 2.18 11.60
C ALA A 315 6.22 1.03 12.51
N CYS A 316 5.74 -0.06 11.93
CA CYS A 316 5.07 -1.14 12.66
C CYS A 316 5.73 -2.50 12.31
N PRO A 317 6.50 -3.10 13.23
CA PRO A 317 7.01 -4.46 13.01
C PRO A 317 5.86 -5.47 13.00
N PHE A 318 5.79 -6.31 11.97
CA PHE A 318 4.69 -7.25 11.81
C PHE A 318 4.83 -8.47 12.74
N GLY A 319 3.68 -8.93 13.27
CA GLY A 319 3.56 -10.20 13.98
C GLY A 319 4.24 -10.25 15.36
N VAL A 320 4.33 -9.14 16.08
CA VAL A 320 4.95 -9.10 17.43
C VAL A 320 4.29 -10.03 18.46
N ASP A 321 3.03 -10.38 18.26
CA ASP A 321 2.25 -11.33 19.07
C ASP A 321 2.66 -12.80 18.89
N SER A 322 3.43 -13.10 17.84
CA SER A 322 3.89 -14.47 17.52
C SER A 322 5.34 -14.74 17.93
N LEU A 323 5.93 -13.87 18.76
CA LEU A 323 7.26 -14.10 19.34
C LEU A 323 7.22 -15.27 20.33
N PRO A 324 8.25 -16.14 20.35
CA PRO A 324 8.37 -17.19 21.36
C PRO A 324 8.34 -16.61 22.78
N GLU A 325 7.81 -17.40 23.71
CA GLU A 325 7.77 -16.99 25.12
C GLU A 325 9.18 -16.67 25.65
N GLY A 326 9.34 -15.48 26.24
CA GLY A 326 10.62 -15.00 26.76
C GLY A 326 11.49 -14.23 25.76
N GLU A 327 11.12 -14.18 24.48
CA GLU A 327 11.77 -13.33 23.49
C GLU A 327 11.18 -11.92 23.49
N THR A 328 12.03 -10.91 23.28
CA THR A 328 11.61 -9.51 23.14
C THR A 328 11.81 -9.05 21.70
N CYS A 329 10.87 -8.25 21.20
CA CYS A 329 11.00 -7.65 19.88
C CYS A 329 12.22 -6.72 19.85
N ALA A 330 13.01 -6.74 18.77
CA ALA A 330 14.18 -5.85 18.60
C ALA A 330 13.80 -4.36 18.77
N TYR A 331 12.58 -4.01 18.40
CA TYR A 331 12.03 -2.65 18.52
C TYR A 331 11.84 -2.17 19.96
N THR A 332 11.81 -3.07 20.96
CA THR A 332 11.55 -2.70 22.37
C THR A 332 12.50 -1.59 22.83
N ARG A 333 13.82 -1.78 22.62
CA ARG A 333 14.85 -0.81 22.98
C ARG A 333 14.82 0.46 22.12
N HIS A 334 14.47 0.32 20.85
CA HIS A 334 14.41 1.44 19.91
C HIS A 334 13.24 2.36 20.23
N PHE A 335 12.07 1.80 20.53
CA PHE A 335 10.90 2.56 20.95
C PHE A 335 11.05 3.16 22.35
N GLU A 336 11.72 2.46 23.27
CA GLU A 336 12.09 3.04 24.56
C GLU A 336 12.96 4.30 24.37
N LEU A 337 14.01 4.23 23.54
CA LEU A 337 14.83 5.39 23.23
C LEU A 337 14.03 6.49 22.51
N LEU A 338 13.24 6.13 21.51
CA LEU A 338 12.40 7.08 20.77
C LEU A 338 11.42 7.81 21.70
N SER A 339 10.89 7.14 22.72
CA SER A 339 9.99 7.77 23.70
C SER A 339 10.65 8.94 24.43
N TYR A 340 11.94 8.82 24.80
CA TYR A 340 12.70 9.87 25.48
C TYR A 340 13.01 11.08 24.61
N VAL A 341 13.03 10.92 23.28
CA VAL A 341 13.42 11.98 22.34
C VAL A 341 12.28 12.42 21.42
N SER A 342 11.09 11.85 21.58
CA SER A 342 9.94 12.03 20.69
C SER A 342 9.58 13.50 20.48
N ASP A 343 9.50 14.30 21.55
CA ASP A 343 9.21 15.74 21.46
C ASP A 343 10.25 16.50 20.61
N LEU A 344 11.54 16.18 20.75
CA LEU A 344 12.61 16.79 19.97
C LEU A 344 12.53 16.39 18.49
N VAL A 345 12.23 15.12 18.22
CA VAL A 345 12.04 14.60 16.86
C VAL A 345 10.86 15.30 16.20
N LEU A 346 9.72 15.40 16.88
CA LEU A 346 8.51 16.05 16.36
C LEU A 346 8.72 17.55 16.11
N GLU A 347 9.43 18.25 17.01
CA GLU A 347 9.81 19.66 16.78
C GLU A 347 10.75 19.82 15.59
N ALA A 348 11.70 18.90 15.42
CA ALA A 348 12.65 18.94 14.31
C ALA A 348 11.96 18.64 12.97
N GLN A 349 11.02 17.70 12.91
CA GLN A 349 10.27 17.37 11.68
C GLN A 349 9.44 18.55 11.14
N GLN A 350 9.09 19.53 11.98
CA GLN A 350 8.43 20.78 11.55
C GLN A 350 9.39 21.75 10.83
N ARG A 351 10.70 21.50 10.86
CA ARG A 351 11.75 22.36 10.30
C ARG A 351 12.56 21.57 9.28
N PRO A 352 12.37 21.81 7.97
CA PRO A 352 13.11 21.09 6.93
C PRO A 352 14.62 21.11 7.17
N GLY A 353 15.25 19.93 7.19
CA GLY A 353 16.69 19.76 7.40
C GLY A 353 17.17 19.93 8.85
N ALA A 354 16.27 19.99 9.85
CA ALA A 354 16.65 20.11 11.26
C ALA A 354 16.98 18.78 11.94
N ILE A 355 16.75 17.64 11.27
CA ILE A 355 17.03 16.30 11.76
C ILE A 355 17.64 15.45 10.64
N VAL A 356 18.51 14.52 11.04
CA VAL A 356 19.00 13.46 10.18
C VAL A 356 18.90 12.14 10.93
N GLY A 357 18.53 11.08 10.23
CA GLY A 357 18.55 9.72 10.75
C GLY A 357 19.79 8.98 10.28
N PHE A 358 20.33 8.12 11.13
CA PHE A 358 21.41 7.19 10.78
C PHE A 358 21.28 5.92 11.61
N PHE A 359 21.95 4.86 11.15
CA PHE A 359 22.09 3.59 11.86
C PHE A 359 23.42 2.96 11.45
N PHE A 360 23.86 1.96 12.23
CA PHE A 360 25.03 1.17 11.92
C PHE A 360 24.63 -0.28 11.72
N ASP A 361 24.94 -0.85 10.56
CA ASP A 361 24.91 -2.29 10.38
C ASP A 361 26.12 -2.93 11.08
N GLU A 362 26.10 -4.25 11.26
CA GLU A 362 27.23 -4.95 11.89
C GLU A 362 28.46 -4.88 10.99
N ILE A 363 29.60 -4.51 11.58
CA ILE A 363 30.87 -4.51 10.86
C ILE A 363 31.30 -5.96 10.68
N ILE A 364 31.11 -6.49 9.47
CA ILE A 364 31.67 -7.79 9.07
C ILE A 364 33.11 -7.54 8.62
N GLU A 365 34.07 -8.35 9.09
CA GLU A 365 35.52 -8.13 8.85
C GLU A 365 35.90 -8.01 7.36
N ASP A 366 35.14 -8.62 6.45
CA ASP A 366 35.33 -8.52 4.99
C ASP A 366 34.78 -7.21 4.36
N ASN A 367 34.00 -6.42 5.09
CA ASN A 367 33.42 -5.13 4.65
C ASN A 367 34.25 -3.90 5.08
N MET A 368 35.51 -4.07 5.49
CA MET A 368 36.41 -2.93 5.77
C MET A 368 36.78 -2.11 4.51
N GLN A 369 36.33 -2.53 3.34
CA GLN A 369 36.35 -1.74 2.10
C GLN A 369 34.91 -1.63 1.58
N SER A 370 34.05 -0.85 2.23
CA SER A 370 32.77 -0.48 1.60
C SER A 370 33.06 0.40 0.39
N GLU A 371 32.54 0.03 -0.79
CA GLU A 371 32.54 0.90 -1.98
C GLU A 371 31.53 2.06 -1.86
N ASP A 372 30.71 2.08 -0.80
CA ASP A 372 29.82 3.20 -0.51
C ASP A 372 30.61 4.48 -0.27
N GLU A 373 30.28 5.52 -1.05
CA GLU A 373 30.81 6.86 -0.82
C GLU A 373 30.46 7.31 0.60
N ASN A 374 31.49 7.72 1.38
CA ASN A 374 31.28 8.33 2.70
C ASN A 374 30.21 9.43 2.60
N THR A 375 29.03 9.17 3.17
CA THR A 375 27.94 10.15 3.17
C THR A 375 28.20 11.15 4.29
N VAL A 376 28.91 12.24 3.96
CA VAL A 376 29.16 13.34 4.92
C VAL A 376 27.97 14.28 4.94
N ILE A 377 27.22 14.29 6.06
CA ILE A 377 26.12 15.24 6.28
C ILE A 377 26.60 16.32 7.25
N SER A 378 26.57 17.58 6.80
CA SER A 378 26.92 18.74 7.62
C SER A 378 25.66 19.40 8.18
N MET A 379 25.44 19.29 9.49
CA MET A 379 24.34 19.98 10.18
C MET A 379 24.88 20.91 11.27
N GLY A 380 24.51 22.19 11.22
CA GLY A 380 24.81 23.15 12.28
C GLY A 380 26.31 23.34 12.61
N GLY A 381 27.21 22.99 11.68
CA GLY A 381 28.66 23.01 11.90
C GLY A 381 29.26 21.75 12.54
N TYR A 382 28.44 20.73 12.84
CA TYR A 382 28.90 19.40 13.22
C TYR A 382 29.12 18.54 11.97
N ARG A 383 30.27 17.87 11.91
CA ARG A 383 30.62 16.85 10.92
C ARG A 383 30.49 15.49 11.59
N ASP A 384 29.57 14.67 11.11
CA ASP A 384 29.61 13.23 11.37
C ASP A 384 30.53 12.59 10.31
N ASN A 385 31.52 11.83 10.76
CA ASN A 385 32.56 11.22 9.92
C ASN A 385 32.30 9.73 9.73
#